data_AF-A0A6P9CF45-F1
#
_entry.id   AF-A0A6P9CF45-F1
#
_cell.length_a   1.000
_cell.length_b   1.000
_cell.length_c   1.000
_cell.angle_alpha   90.00
_cell.angle_beta   90.00
_cell.angle_gamma   90.00
#
_symmetry.space_group_name_H-M   'P 1'
#
loop_
_entity.id
_entity.type
_entity.pdbx_description
1 polymer ?
#
loop_
_entity_poly.entity_id
_entity_poly.type
_entity_poly.pdbx_seq_one_letter_code
_entity_poly.pdbx_strand_id
1 'polypeptide(L)'
;MTFPIALYKVMRHVAEGIHLITLANNELKSVTSKFIITFSQLRELNLEGNYIHHLPEEVRTLLHLKIINLSRNKFHTFPDQLTSLQALEMINLEENEITDVPVEKLASMGSLQCVNLKSNPLNEEVRVIAKPLIKFDLLTSPPVSQVGSHV
;
A
#
# COMPACT_ATOMS: atom_id res chain seq x y z
N MET A 1 18.60 1.84 -1.98
CA MET A 1 18.92 1.47 -3.38
C MET A 1 17.74 1.75 -4.30
N THR A 2 17.96 1.85 -5.63
CA THR A 2 16.90 1.83 -6.66
C THR A 2 16.99 0.54 -7.49
N PHE A 3 15.87 0.09 -8.03
CA PHE A 3 15.83 -1.15 -8.82
C PHE A 3 16.63 -0.99 -10.14
N PRO A 4 17.48 -1.97 -10.54
CA PRO A 4 18.46 -1.77 -11.61
C PRO A 4 17.84 -1.52 -12.99
N ILE A 5 18.23 -0.40 -13.61
CA ILE A 5 17.68 0.03 -14.91
C ILE A 5 17.98 -0.97 -16.04
N ALA A 6 19.11 -1.68 -15.95
CA ALA A 6 19.52 -2.68 -16.93
C ALA A 6 18.54 -3.86 -17.01
N LEU A 7 17.90 -4.22 -15.90
CA LEU A 7 17.00 -5.37 -15.84
C LEU A 7 15.72 -5.12 -16.65
N TYR A 8 15.23 -3.88 -16.72
CA TYR A 8 14.04 -3.53 -17.52
C TYR A 8 14.22 -3.83 -19.02
N LYS A 9 15.43 -3.64 -19.57
CA LYS A 9 15.68 -3.90 -21.00
C LYS A 9 15.59 -5.39 -21.32
N VAL A 10 16.05 -6.23 -20.40
CA VAL A 10 16.05 -7.69 -20.54
C VAL A 10 14.66 -8.25 -20.30
N MET A 11 13.93 -7.71 -19.32
CA MET A 11 12.61 -8.22 -18.93
C MET A 11 11.46 -7.76 -19.82
N ARG A 12 11.64 -6.75 -20.70
CA ARG A 12 10.53 -6.14 -21.45
C ARG A 12 9.65 -7.13 -22.24
N HIS A 13 10.21 -8.24 -22.73
CA HIS A 13 9.47 -9.23 -23.53
C HIS A 13 8.82 -10.34 -22.68
N VAL A 14 9.18 -10.44 -21.40
CA VAL A 14 8.62 -11.41 -20.46
C VAL A 14 7.78 -10.75 -19.38
N ALA A 15 7.85 -9.42 -19.25
CA ALA A 15 7.17 -8.65 -18.22
C ALA A 15 5.65 -8.76 -18.30
N GLU A 16 5.08 -8.98 -19.49
CA GLU A 16 3.64 -9.24 -19.67
C GLU A 16 3.18 -10.54 -18.98
N GLY A 17 4.08 -11.51 -18.81
CA GLY A 17 3.80 -12.75 -18.08
C GLY A 17 4.06 -12.67 -16.57
N ILE A 18 4.61 -11.55 -16.08
CA ILE A 18 4.95 -11.38 -14.67
C ILE A 18 3.75 -10.79 -13.92
N HIS A 19 3.16 -11.63 -13.07
CA HIS A 19 1.98 -11.28 -12.29
C HIS A 19 2.28 -11.08 -10.80
N LEU A 20 3.44 -11.55 -10.33
CA LEU A 20 3.85 -11.43 -8.93
C LEU A 20 5.30 -10.95 -8.87
N ILE A 21 5.53 -9.88 -8.11
CA ILE A 21 6.89 -9.43 -7.76
C ILE A 21 6.96 -9.25 -6.25
N THR A 22 8.05 -9.77 -5.66
CA THR A 22 8.44 -9.47 -4.29
C THR A 22 9.81 -8.77 -4.28
N LEU A 23 9.89 -7.65 -3.57
CA LEU A 23 11.10 -6.92 -3.23
C LEU A 23 11.14 -6.65 -1.72
N ALA A 24 10.51 -7.55 -0.94
CA ALA A 24 10.42 -7.41 0.50
C ALA A 24 11.80 -7.43 1.19
N ASN A 25 11.92 -6.77 2.34
CA ASN A 25 13.11 -6.73 3.19
C ASN A 25 14.36 -6.24 2.46
N ASN A 26 14.24 -5.09 1.81
CA ASN A 26 15.32 -4.41 1.11
C ASN A 26 15.48 -2.97 1.64
N GLU A 27 16.35 -2.19 1.01
CA GLU A 27 16.57 -0.78 1.36
C GLU A 27 15.99 0.16 0.28
N LEU A 28 14.84 -0.18 -0.29
CA LEU A 28 14.20 0.66 -1.30
C LEU A 28 13.63 1.91 -0.63
N LYS A 29 14.00 3.08 -1.16
CA LYS A 29 13.42 4.37 -0.72
C LYS A 29 12.22 4.79 -1.56
N SER A 30 12.11 4.22 -2.76
CA SER A 30 11.03 4.45 -3.71
C SER A 30 10.99 3.34 -4.75
N VAL A 31 9.82 3.20 -5.39
CA VAL A 31 9.66 2.48 -6.65
C VAL A 31 9.55 3.49 -7.79
N THR A 32 10.25 3.25 -8.90
CA THR A 32 10.29 4.21 -10.02
C THR A 32 9.07 4.05 -10.93
N SER A 33 8.62 5.11 -11.58
CA SER A 33 7.57 5.06 -12.63
C SER A 33 7.85 4.00 -13.70
N LYS A 34 9.13 3.85 -14.10
CA LYS A 34 9.56 2.84 -15.07
C LYS A 34 9.32 1.40 -14.59
N PHE A 35 9.50 1.13 -13.30
CA PHE A 35 9.20 -0.17 -12.72
C PHE A 35 7.73 -0.51 -12.90
N ILE A 36 6.86 0.43 -12.52
CA ILE A 36 5.42 0.27 -12.58
C ILE A 36 4.91 0.05 -14.01
N ILE A 37 5.37 0.88 -14.95
CA ILE A 37 4.99 0.76 -16.36
C ILE A 37 5.48 -0.57 -16.97
N THR A 38 6.68 -1.02 -16.59
CA THR A 38 7.25 -2.27 -17.12
C THR A 38 6.42 -3.47 -16.68
N PHE A 39 5.96 -3.50 -15.42
CA PHE A 39 5.22 -4.61 -14.84
C PHE A 39 3.73 -4.27 -14.68
N SER A 40 3.11 -3.76 -15.75
CA SER A 40 1.70 -3.33 -15.73
C SER A 40 0.68 -4.48 -15.54
N GLN A 41 1.11 -5.72 -15.78
CA GLN A 41 0.30 -6.94 -15.61
C GLN A 41 0.36 -7.53 -14.19
N LEU A 42 0.99 -6.83 -13.24
CA LEU A 42 1.06 -7.27 -11.84
C LEU A 42 -0.33 -7.48 -11.24
N ARG A 43 -0.46 -8.60 -10.54
CA ARG A 43 -1.58 -8.96 -9.68
C ARG A 43 -1.19 -8.89 -8.21
N GLU A 44 0.07 -9.16 -7.90
CA GLU A 44 0.58 -9.13 -6.54
C GLU A 44 1.92 -8.39 -6.48
N LEU A 45 2.03 -7.42 -5.57
CA LEU A 45 3.25 -6.66 -5.35
C LEU A 45 3.59 -6.62 -3.86
N ASN A 46 4.70 -7.25 -3.48
CA ASN A 46 5.21 -7.21 -2.12
C ASN A 46 6.44 -6.31 -2.01
N LEU A 47 6.31 -5.23 -1.24
CA LEU A 47 7.32 -4.22 -0.94
C LEU A 47 7.54 -4.08 0.58
N GLU A 48 7.13 -5.07 1.36
CA GLU A 48 7.29 -5.10 2.81
C GLU A 48 8.72 -4.80 3.26
N GLY A 49 8.89 -4.16 4.41
CA GLY A 49 10.22 -4.04 5.05
C GLY A 49 11.20 -3.24 4.22
N ASN A 50 10.77 -2.06 3.76
CA ASN A 50 11.59 -1.12 3.00
C ASN A 50 11.51 0.28 3.64
N TYR A 51 12.03 1.31 2.96
CA TYR A 51 12.00 2.72 3.40
C TYR A 51 11.15 3.59 2.46
N ILE A 52 10.11 3.00 1.87
CA ILE A 52 9.24 3.69 0.91
C ILE A 52 8.28 4.60 1.68
N HIS A 53 8.15 5.83 1.23
CA HIS A 53 7.29 6.85 1.86
C HIS A 53 6.25 7.43 0.89
N HIS A 54 6.37 7.14 -0.41
CA HIS A 54 5.39 7.51 -1.43
C HIS A 54 5.40 6.48 -2.57
N LEU A 55 4.30 6.42 -3.31
CA LEU A 55 4.20 5.69 -4.58
C LEU A 55 4.15 6.70 -5.74
N PRO A 56 4.71 6.34 -6.91
CA PRO A 56 4.61 7.18 -8.10
C PRO A 56 3.18 7.15 -8.67
N GLU A 57 2.79 8.21 -9.39
CA GLU A 57 1.44 8.34 -9.99
C GLU A 57 1.09 7.18 -10.94
N GLU A 58 2.10 6.58 -11.58
CA GLU A 58 1.90 5.45 -12.49
C GLU A 58 1.32 4.22 -11.80
N VAL A 59 1.33 4.11 -10.46
CA VAL A 59 0.66 3.00 -9.75
C VAL A 59 -0.80 2.88 -10.15
N ARG A 60 -1.47 3.99 -10.51
CA ARG A 60 -2.84 4.00 -11.02
C ARG A 60 -3.05 3.15 -12.29
N THR A 61 -1.97 2.81 -13.00
CA THR A 61 -1.99 2.00 -14.23
C THR A 61 -1.96 0.50 -13.98
N LEU A 62 -1.75 0.05 -12.73
CA LEU A 62 -1.73 -1.37 -12.37
C LEU A 62 -3.15 -1.95 -12.25
N LEU A 63 -3.91 -1.90 -13.35
CA LEU A 63 -5.35 -2.22 -13.39
C LEU A 63 -5.68 -3.67 -13.00
N HIS A 64 -4.69 -4.56 -12.98
CA HIS A 64 -4.83 -5.97 -12.62
C HIS A 64 -4.37 -6.28 -11.18
N LEU A 65 -3.87 -5.29 -10.45
CA LEU A 65 -3.33 -5.48 -9.11
C LEU A 65 -4.44 -5.80 -8.12
N LYS A 66 -4.31 -6.96 -7.47
CA LYS A 66 -5.24 -7.49 -6.46
C LYS A 66 -4.69 -7.35 -5.06
N ILE A 67 -3.39 -7.56 -4.87
CA ILE A 67 -2.75 -7.57 -3.55
C ILE A 67 -1.53 -6.66 -3.58
N ILE A 68 -1.45 -5.76 -2.60
CA ILE A 68 -0.25 -4.97 -2.36
C ILE A 68 0.13 -5.03 -0.88
N ASN A 69 1.39 -5.40 -0.61
CA ASN A 69 1.96 -5.37 0.72
C ASN A 69 3.01 -4.26 0.81
N LEU A 70 2.68 -3.22 1.58
CA LEU A 70 3.50 -2.05 1.90
C LEU A 70 3.77 -1.98 3.41
N SER A 71 3.56 -3.07 4.15
CA SER A 71 3.83 -3.09 5.58
C SER A 71 5.30 -2.78 5.88
N ARG A 72 5.60 -2.29 7.09
CA ARG A 72 6.98 -1.99 7.52
C ARG A 72 7.70 -1.05 6.57
N ASN A 73 7.07 0.08 6.28
CA ASN A 73 7.61 1.15 5.43
C ASN A 73 7.54 2.51 6.16
N LYS A 74 7.55 3.61 5.43
CA LYS A 74 7.62 5.00 5.93
C LYS A 74 6.50 5.89 5.38
N PHE A 75 5.34 5.32 5.08
CA PHE A 75 4.19 6.09 4.63
C PHE A 75 3.63 6.93 5.78
N HIS A 76 3.55 8.24 5.57
CA HIS A 76 2.95 9.19 6.53
C HIS A 76 1.46 9.47 6.24
N THR A 77 1.05 9.21 5.00
CA THR A 77 -0.32 9.34 4.53
C THR A 77 -0.68 8.10 3.72
N PHE A 78 -1.98 7.82 3.60
CA PHE A 78 -2.44 6.78 2.71
C PHE A 78 -2.02 7.08 1.24
N PRO A 79 -1.51 6.09 0.49
CA PRO A 79 -1.17 6.26 -0.92
C PRO A 79 -2.44 6.31 -1.80
N ASP A 80 -2.93 7.53 -2.04
CA ASP A 80 -4.15 7.83 -2.81
C ASP A 80 -4.17 7.25 -4.23
N GLN A 81 -3.02 6.87 -4.79
CA GLN A 81 -2.94 6.17 -6.08
C GLN A 81 -3.61 4.79 -6.03
N LEU A 82 -3.66 4.14 -4.86
CA LEU A 82 -4.31 2.84 -4.70
C LEU A 82 -5.82 2.91 -4.83
N THR A 83 -6.45 4.06 -4.53
CA THR A 83 -7.91 4.17 -4.55
C THR A 83 -8.52 4.14 -5.95
N SER A 84 -7.71 4.29 -7.00
CA SER A 84 -8.18 4.14 -8.39
C SER A 84 -8.16 2.70 -8.90
N LEU A 85 -7.53 1.77 -8.17
CA LEU A 85 -7.36 0.38 -8.62
C LEU A 85 -8.59 -0.45 -8.26
N GLN A 86 -9.51 -0.58 -9.20
CA GLN A 86 -10.79 -1.27 -9.00
C GLN A 86 -10.67 -2.78 -8.75
N ALA A 87 -9.54 -3.38 -9.10
CA ALA A 87 -9.26 -4.81 -8.88
C ALA A 87 -8.58 -5.11 -7.53
N LEU A 88 -8.20 -4.09 -6.74
CA LEU A 88 -7.54 -4.30 -5.44
C LEU A 88 -8.50 -4.99 -4.47
N GLU A 89 -8.04 -6.11 -3.92
CA GLU A 89 -8.74 -6.94 -2.94
C GLU A 89 -8.10 -6.77 -1.55
N MET A 90 -6.77 -6.61 -1.48
CA MET A 90 -6.04 -6.52 -0.21
C MET A 90 -4.94 -5.45 -0.24
N ILE A 91 -4.95 -4.59 0.78
CA ILE A 91 -3.92 -3.58 1.03
C ILE A 91 -3.35 -3.81 2.43
N ASN A 92 -2.05 -4.09 2.53
CA ASN A 92 -1.37 -4.14 3.82
C ASN A 92 -0.45 -2.91 3.98
N LEU A 93 -0.77 -2.07 4.97
CA LEU A 93 -0.03 -0.86 5.35
C LEU A 93 0.38 -0.92 6.83
N GLU A 94 0.38 -2.10 7.45
CA GLU A 94 0.77 -2.30 8.84
C GLU A 94 2.19 -1.76 9.13
N GLU A 95 2.42 -1.25 10.34
CA GLU A 95 3.72 -0.73 10.76
C GLU A 95 4.25 0.37 9.80
N ASN A 96 3.42 1.40 9.60
CA ASN A 96 3.78 2.65 8.92
C ASN A 96 3.51 3.85 9.86
N GLU A 97 3.61 5.07 9.33
CA GLU A 97 3.47 6.32 10.08
C GLU A 97 2.20 7.08 9.64
N ILE A 98 1.17 6.36 9.17
CA ILE A 98 -0.06 6.93 8.60
C ILE A 98 -0.95 7.50 9.69
N THR A 99 -1.29 8.78 9.55
CA THR A 99 -2.21 9.48 10.45
C THR A 99 -3.64 9.58 9.89
N ASP A 100 -3.78 9.63 8.56
CA ASP A 100 -5.06 9.85 7.88
C ASP A 100 -5.26 8.93 6.66
N VAL A 101 -6.53 8.65 6.34
CA VAL A 101 -6.95 7.67 5.33
C VAL A 101 -8.21 8.18 4.60
N PRO A 102 -8.28 8.10 3.26
CA PRO A 102 -9.44 8.54 2.49
C PRO A 102 -10.61 7.54 2.59
N VAL A 103 -11.33 7.54 3.70
CA VAL A 103 -12.41 6.57 4.01
C VAL A 103 -13.47 6.51 2.90
N GLU A 104 -13.92 7.66 2.38
CA GLU A 104 -14.94 7.70 1.33
C GLU A 104 -14.48 7.03 0.03
N LYS A 105 -13.22 7.25 -0.37
CA LYS A 105 -12.65 6.62 -1.57
C LYS A 105 -12.52 5.11 -1.36
N LEU A 106 -12.02 4.68 -0.20
CA LEU A 106 -11.92 3.25 0.12
C LEU A 106 -13.29 2.56 0.16
N ALA A 107 -14.32 3.22 0.70
CA ALA A 107 -15.68 2.69 0.75
C ALA A 107 -16.29 2.46 -0.65
N SER A 108 -15.82 3.19 -1.66
CA SER A 108 -16.25 3.03 -3.06
C SER A 108 -15.51 1.93 -3.83
N MET A 109 -14.45 1.33 -3.26
CA MET A 109 -13.70 0.26 -3.91
C MET A 109 -14.47 -1.06 -3.82
N GLY A 110 -15.15 -1.44 -4.90
CA GLY A 110 -16.08 -2.58 -4.91
C GLY A 110 -15.45 -3.96 -4.72
N SER A 111 -14.17 -4.13 -5.05
CA SER A 111 -13.46 -5.41 -4.91
C SER A 111 -12.68 -5.55 -3.61
N LEU A 112 -12.57 -4.47 -2.82
CA LEU A 112 -11.71 -4.43 -1.64
C LEU A 112 -12.31 -5.31 -0.54
N GLN A 113 -11.48 -6.17 0.04
CA GLN A 113 -11.87 -7.16 1.05
C GLN A 113 -11.16 -6.93 2.37
N CYS A 114 -9.92 -6.43 2.35
CA CYS A 114 -9.15 -6.18 3.57
C CYS A 114 -8.21 -4.99 3.42
N VAL A 115 -8.17 -4.12 4.42
CA VAL A 115 -7.13 -3.10 4.59
C VAL A 115 -6.53 -3.22 5.99
N ASN A 116 -5.24 -3.52 6.06
CA ASN A 116 -4.52 -3.59 7.33
C ASN A 116 -3.76 -2.29 7.60
N LEU A 117 -4.17 -1.58 8.65
CA LEU A 117 -3.55 -0.35 9.16
C LEU A 117 -3.12 -0.51 10.62
N LYS A 118 -2.90 -1.74 11.09
CA LYS A 118 -2.32 -1.96 12.41
C LYS A 118 -0.98 -1.24 12.54
N SER A 119 -0.65 -0.86 13.76
CA SER A 119 0.60 -0.19 14.11
C SER A 119 0.84 1.08 13.29
N ASN A 120 -0.23 1.85 13.04
CA ASN A 120 -0.17 3.21 12.49
C ASN A 120 -0.77 4.20 13.50
N PRO A 121 -0.24 5.44 13.58
CA PRO A 121 -0.75 6.51 14.45
C PRO A 121 -2.02 7.15 13.88
N LEU A 122 -3.04 6.35 13.52
CA LEU A 122 -4.30 6.85 12.95
C LEU A 122 -5.03 7.79 13.91
N ASN A 123 -5.51 8.90 13.37
CA ASN A 123 -6.36 9.85 14.07
C ASN A 123 -7.68 9.18 14.51
N GLU A 124 -8.21 9.59 15.67
CA GLU A 124 -9.46 9.03 16.23
C GLU A 124 -10.66 9.24 15.30
N GLU A 125 -10.72 10.35 14.57
CA GLU A 125 -11.79 10.62 13.61
C GLU A 125 -11.87 9.54 12.52
N VAL A 126 -10.72 9.11 11.97
CA VAL A 126 -10.66 8.04 10.96
C VAL A 126 -11.22 6.74 11.53
N ARG A 127 -10.91 6.43 12.80
CA ARG A 127 -11.38 5.21 13.47
C ARG A 127 -12.90 5.19 13.68
N VAL A 128 -13.51 6.36 13.85
CA VAL A 128 -14.96 6.51 13.99
C VAL A 128 -15.64 6.47 12.63
N ILE A 129 -15.15 7.24 11.65
CA ILE A 129 -15.75 7.38 10.32
C ILE A 129 -15.61 6.09 9.49
N ALA A 130 -14.53 5.33 9.70
CA ALA A 130 -14.29 4.06 9.03
C ALA A 130 -15.39 3.01 9.28
N LYS A 131 -15.81 2.84 10.53
CA LYS A 131 -16.70 1.75 10.94
C LYS A 131 -18.06 1.71 10.20
N PRO A 132 -18.79 2.83 10.02
CA PRO A 132 -20.08 2.80 9.34
C PRO A 132 -20.00 2.75 7.80
N LEU A 133 -18.89 3.18 7.20
CA LEU A 133 -18.77 3.35 5.74
C LEU A 133 -18.06 2.18 5.04
N ILE A 134 -17.33 1.36 5.78
CA ILE A 134 -16.48 0.32 5.22
C ILE A 134 -17.22 -1.03 5.16
N LYS A 135 -17.22 -1.64 3.97
CA LYS A 135 -17.80 -2.96 3.71
C LYS A 135 -16.79 -4.12 3.80
N PHE A 136 -15.53 -3.79 4.02
CA PHE A 136 -14.39 -4.71 4.02
C PHE A 136 -13.75 -4.79 5.40
N ASP A 137 -12.85 -5.74 5.62
CA ASP A 137 -12.16 -5.87 6.91
C ASP A 137 -11.13 -4.75 7.09
N LEU A 138 -11.42 -3.79 7.96
CA LEU A 138 -10.45 -2.76 8.36
C LEU A 138 -9.76 -3.17 9.66
N LEU A 139 -8.50 -3.56 9.57
CA LEU A 139 -7.70 -3.92 10.74
C LEU A 139 -6.98 -2.67 11.27
N THR A 140 -7.31 -2.26 12.48
CA THR A 140 -6.66 -1.13 13.17
C THR A 140 -6.12 -1.57 14.52
N SER A 141 -5.03 -0.94 14.98
CA SER A 141 -4.56 -1.17 16.36
C SER A 141 -5.58 -0.65 17.37
N PRO A 142 -5.68 -1.25 18.57
CA PRO A 142 -6.43 -0.62 19.65
C PRO A 142 -5.90 0.80 19.92
N PRO A 143 -6.75 1.73 20.42
CA PRO A 143 -6.31 3.06 20.80
C PRO A 143 -5.19 2.94 21.83
N VAL A 144 -4.13 3.74 21.64
CA VAL A 144 -3.00 3.76 22.57
C VAL A 144 -3.55 4.24 23.91
N SER A 145 -3.62 3.34 24.89
CA SER A 145 -3.91 3.74 26.26
C SER A 145 -2.79 4.69 26.67
N GLN A 146 -3.10 5.97 26.90
CA GLN A 146 -2.13 6.86 27.51
C GLN A 146 -1.82 6.30 28.90
N VAL A 147 -0.72 5.54 28.99
CA VAL A 147 -0.15 5.18 30.28
C VAL A 147 0.34 6.48 30.86
N GLY A 148 -0.40 6.99 31.85
CA GLY A 148 -0.07 8.22 32.55
C GLY A 148 1.36 8.16 33.08
N SER A 149 2.25 8.94 32.49
CA SER A 149 3.51 9.30 33.12
C SER A 149 3.25 10.43 34.11
N HIS A 150 2.70 10.07 35.28
CA HIS A 150 2.84 10.86 36.49
C HIS A 150 3.94 10.23 37.34
N VAL A 151 5.14 10.77 37.24
CA VAL A 151 6.11 10.88 38.33
C VAL A 151 6.99 12.09 38.10
#